data_AF-A0A0W1A972-F1
#
_entry.id   AF-A0A0W1A972-F1
#
_cell.length_a   1.000
_cell.length_b   1.000
_cell.length_c   1.000
_cell.angle_alpha   90.00
_cell.angle_beta   90.00
_cell.angle_gamma   90.00
#
_symmetry.space_group_name_H-M   'P 1'
#
loop_
_entity.id
_entity.type
_entity.pdbx_description
1 polymer ?
#
loop_
_entity_poly.entity_id
_entity_poly.type
_entity_poly.pdbx_seq_one_letter_code
_entity_poly.pdbx_strand_id
1 'polypeptide(L)'
;MHVVLLLGSSTAGKSSLCRELVLTHGWKSSSIDEVMGKIVNLSPTALKSLMVELLDKSGVLQNLQTLMTQEEMLTLCGTGVLTISKGSHQIKAHGFPNPSLPNLEDVLTKAGFMESEISKLAQGLRLVTKIDDPTERLYDEVFDRSNSGQSIVIDLVPNPDGSAKECLEYFQKRAQQYIEENPGETLTTSTVFAYCPMQKLSERIQERNRKANINNPMDKREGLFPFHQLATLVTADKLFDDSSEHVLSRNELFYIVNKHANTDKNGDSLFLENPFDPDVLKKTYEEKTQIVTTSDSVIKLELKDDTLELASDDVPRIGSKKTIEEYSNLANRFGFFENQERISLNIPKRIAFDAVINTAKGNPAVLANEFLEKLEKSKIFSKRVSTL
;
A
#
# COMPACT_ATOMS: atom_id res chain seq x y z
N MET A 1 -1.70 -3.22 26.95
CA MET A 1 -1.10 -2.84 25.65
C MET A 1 -2.18 -2.23 24.78
N HIS A 2 -1.87 -1.14 24.07
CA HIS A 2 -2.75 -0.54 23.06
C HIS A 2 -2.02 -0.47 21.73
N VAL A 3 -2.53 -1.16 20.70
CA VAL A 3 -1.94 -1.19 19.36
C VAL A 3 -2.87 -0.49 18.38
N VAL A 4 -2.37 0.55 17.71
CA VAL A 4 -3.12 1.28 16.69
C VAL A 4 -2.54 0.99 15.32
N LEU A 5 -3.35 0.44 14.42
CA LEU A 5 -2.99 0.33 13.01
C LEU A 5 -3.30 1.64 12.30
N LEU A 6 -2.27 2.36 11.86
CA LEU A 6 -2.39 3.60 11.10
C LEU A 6 -2.23 3.32 9.60
N LEU A 7 -3.35 3.31 8.88
CA LEU A 7 -3.39 3.11 7.44
C LEU A 7 -3.42 4.45 6.70
N GLY A 8 -2.81 4.49 5.51
CA GLY A 8 -2.83 5.64 4.63
C GLY A 8 -1.81 5.50 3.51
N SER A 9 -1.98 6.26 2.42
CA SER A 9 -1.02 6.23 1.32
C SER A 9 0.37 6.73 1.73
N SER A 10 1.39 6.35 0.97
CA SER A 10 2.70 7.02 1.05
C SER A 10 2.51 8.52 0.92
N THR A 11 3.30 9.32 1.64
CA THR A 11 3.23 10.80 1.58
C THR A 11 1.96 11.41 2.19
N ALA A 12 1.05 10.60 2.75
CA ALA A 12 -0.11 11.11 3.52
C ALA A 12 0.29 11.80 4.84
N GLY A 13 1.55 11.73 5.27
CA GLY A 13 2.01 12.37 6.51
C GLY A 13 2.00 11.46 7.76
N LYS A 14 1.77 10.15 7.57
CA LYS A 14 1.78 9.13 8.64
C LYS A 14 3.05 9.16 9.47
N SER A 15 4.21 9.04 8.84
CA SER A 15 5.49 8.98 9.57
C SER A 15 5.80 10.28 10.34
N SER A 16 5.35 11.44 9.83
CA SER A 16 5.45 12.70 10.57
C SER A 16 4.55 12.72 11.81
N LEU A 17 3.33 12.18 11.71
CA LEU A 17 2.41 12.01 12.83
C LEU A 17 2.95 11.01 13.85
N CYS A 18 3.43 9.84 13.41
CA CYS A 18 4.02 8.83 14.30
C CYS A 18 5.22 9.38 15.07
N ARG A 19 6.12 10.13 14.40
CA ARG A 19 7.25 10.78 15.06
C ARG A 19 6.79 11.75 16.15
N GLU A 20 5.74 12.52 15.88
CA GLU A 20 5.18 13.42 16.90
C GLU A 20 4.64 12.62 18.10
N LEU A 21 3.84 11.57 17.86
CA LEU A 21 3.30 10.70 18.92
C LEU A 21 4.41 10.09 19.80
N VAL A 22 5.52 9.69 19.20
CA VAL A 22 6.70 9.19 19.93
C VAL A 22 7.32 10.30 20.79
N LEU A 23 7.55 11.48 20.19
CA LEU A 23 8.24 12.60 20.86
C LEU A 23 7.44 13.21 22.01
N THR A 24 6.13 13.40 21.83
CA THR A 24 5.30 14.16 22.78
C THR A 24 4.47 13.30 23.71
N HIS A 25 4.11 12.08 23.29
CA HIS A 25 3.22 11.19 24.06
C HIS A 25 3.90 9.90 24.50
N GLY A 26 5.18 9.69 24.17
CA GLY A 26 5.94 8.50 24.58
C GLY A 26 5.44 7.20 23.97
N TRP A 27 4.71 7.26 22.86
CA TRP A 27 4.29 6.07 22.13
C TRP A 27 5.48 5.41 21.44
N LYS A 28 5.36 4.12 21.12
CA LYS A 28 6.27 3.48 20.16
C LYS A 28 5.68 3.56 18.76
N SER A 29 6.53 3.68 17.75
CA SER A 29 6.14 3.54 16.35
C SER A 29 6.86 2.34 15.74
N SER A 30 6.20 1.61 14.86
CA SER A 30 6.84 0.58 14.05
C SER A 30 6.30 0.62 12.62
N SER A 31 7.15 0.29 11.63
CA SER A 31 6.78 0.29 10.21
C SER A 31 7.48 -0.82 9.45
N ILE A 32 6.94 -1.20 8.28
CA ILE A 32 7.60 -2.16 7.38
C ILE A 32 8.99 -1.66 6.98
N ASP A 33 9.15 -0.37 6.67
CA ASP A 33 10.45 0.19 6.26
C ASP A 33 11.50 0.07 7.37
N GLU A 34 11.11 0.25 8.64
CA GLU A 34 12.00 0.06 9.78
C GLU A 34 12.43 -1.40 9.93
N VAL A 35 11.47 -2.34 9.84
CA VAL A 35 11.72 -3.77 9.95
C VAL A 35 12.58 -4.25 8.77
N MET A 36 12.30 -3.79 7.56
CA MET A 36 13.14 -4.00 6.38
C MET A 36 14.56 -3.50 6.62
N GLY A 37 14.72 -2.31 7.19
CA GLY A 37 16.02 -1.79 7.57
C GLY A 37 16.75 -2.70 8.55
N LYS A 38 16.04 -3.26 9.55
CA LYS A 38 16.63 -4.24 10.48
C LYS A 38 17.02 -5.52 9.78
N ILE A 39 16.17 -6.05 8.89
CA ILE A 39 16.41 -7.26 8.11
C ILE A 39 17.64 -7.11 7.21
N VAL A 40 17.70 -6.07 6.38
CA VAL A 40 18.79 -5.84 5.43
C VAL A 40 20.13 -5.67 6.14
N ASN A 41 20.12 -5.14 7.37
CA ASN A 41 21.33 -4.96 8.18
C ASN A 41 21.67 -6.17 9.07
N LEU A 42 20.90 -7.26 9.04
CA LEU A 42 21.27 -8.50 9.73
C LEU A 42 22.51 -9.11 9.08
N SER A 43 23.52 -9.42 9.90
CA SER A 43 24.62 -10.25 9.42
C SER A 43 24.10 -11.65 9.05
N PRO A 44 24.71 -12.35 8.08
CA PRO A 44 24.34 -13.73 7.74
C PRO A 44 24.31 -14.67 8.97
N THR A 45 25.21 -14.44 9.94
CA THR A 45 25.28 -15.19 11.19
C THR A 45 24.07 -14.94 12.11
N ALA A 46 23.60 -13.69 12.16
CA ALA A 46 22.43 -13.31 12.96
C ALA A 46 21.14 -13.88 12.35
N LEU A 47 20.98 -13.76 11.02
CA LEU A 47 19.85 -14.37 10.30
C LEU A 47 19.84 -15.90 10.47
N LYS A 48 21.02 -16.54 10.38
CA LYS A 48 21.16 -17.97 10.65
C LYS A 48 20.71 -18.37 12.05
N SER A 49 21.10 -17.60 13.06
CA SER A 49 20.73 -17.88 14.45
C SER A 49 19.22 -17.74 14.66
N LEU A 50 18.65 -16.64 14.13
CA LEU A 50 17.20 -16.39 14.19
C LEU A 50 16.41 -17.50 13.47
N MET A 51 16.84 -17.89 12.27
CA MET A 51 16.19 -18.94 11.48
C MET A 51 16.17 -20.27 12.23
N VAL A 52 17.30 -20.66 12.83
CA VAL A 52 17.39 -21.90 13.61
C VAL A 52 16.46 -21.83 14.81
N GLU A 53 16.44 -20.72 15.56
CA GLU A 53 15.58 -20.57 16.74
C GLU A 53 14.09 -20.69 16.38
N LEU A 54 13.64 -19.99 15.35
CA LEU A 54 12.22 -19.96 14.95
C LEU A 54 11.75 -21.30 14.38
N LEU A 55 12.58 -21.95 13.55
CA LEU A 55 12.25 -23.26 13.00
C LEU A 55 12.26 -24.37 14.06
N ASP A 56 13.14 -24.26 15.06
CA ASP A 56 13.20 -25.22 16.17
C ASP A 56 11.99 -25.09 17.09
N LYS A 57 11.63 -23.85 17.48
CA LYS A 57 10.38 -23.55 18.21
C LYS A 57 9.14 -24.05 17.50
N SER A 58 9.13 -24.02 16.17
CA SER A 58 8.02 -24.50 15.34
C SER A 58 8.04 -26.03 15.10
N GLY A 59 9.06 -26.75 15.59
CA GLY A 59 9.23 -28.19 15.37
C GLY A 59 9.51 -28.60 13.91
N VAL A 60 9.84 -27.63 13.05
CA VAL A 60 10.04 -27.83 11.60
C VAL A 60 11.50 -28.14 11.27
N LEU A 61 12.44 -27.62 12.08
CA LEU A 61 13.87 -27.66 11.79
C LEU A 61 14.39 -29.08 11.55
N GLN A 62 14.03 -30.04 12.41
CA GLN A 62 14.51 -31.42 12.29
C GLN A 62 14.06 -32.07 10.99
N ASN A 63 12.79 -31.86 10.59
CA ASN A 63 12.24 -32.40 9.35
C ASN A 63 12.97 -31.83 8.13
N LEU A 64 13.17 -30.52 8.08
CA LEU A 64 13.87 -29.88 6.96
C LEU A 64 15.34 -30.28 6.90
N GLN A 65 16.02 -30.50 8.02
CA GLN A 65 17.43 -30.91 8.05
C GLN A 65 17.69 -32.29 7.42
N THR A 66 16.67 -33.15 7.33
CA THR A 66 16.77 -34.44 6.62
C THR A 66 16.81 -34.27 5.09
N LEU A 67 16.27 -33.16 4.57
CA LEU A 67 16.11 -32.86 3.15
C LEU A 67 17.07 -31.76 2.66
N MET A 68 17.43 -30.83 3.53
CA MET A 68 18.19 -29.63 3.20
C MET A 68 19.36 -29.43 4.18
N THR A 69 20.39 -28.75 3.71
CA THR A 69 21.44 -28.16 4.54
C THR A 69 20.94 -26.85 5.16
N GLN A 70 21.65 -26.37 6.20
CA GLN A 70 21.34 -25.06 6.78
C GLN A 70 21.56 -23.92 5.78
N GLU A 71 22.54 -24.05 4.89
CA GLU A 71 22.83 -23.04 3.86
C GLU A 71 21.69 -22.96 2.83
N GLU A 72 21.13 -24.10 2.41
CA GLU A 72 19.99 -24.12 1.51
C GLU A 72 18.72 -23.53 2.15
N MET A 73 18.51 -23.74 3.45
CA MET A 73 17.42 -23.09 4.17
C MET A 73 17.64 -21.56 4.25
N LEU A 74 18.87 -21.11 4.47
CA LEU A 74 19.22 -19.68 4.43
C LEU A 74 19.00 -19.07 3.05
N THR A 75 19.40 -19.78 1.99
CA THR A 75 19.16 -19.36 0.61
C THR A 75 17.66 -19.26 0.31
N LEU A 76 16.87 -20.25 0.75
CA LEU A 76 15.41 -20.18 0.61
C LEU A 76 14.84 -18.97 1.38
N CYS A 77 15.28 -18.76 2.61
CA CYS A 77 14.85 -17.66 3.47
C CYS A 77 15.12 -16.28 2.84
N GLY A 78 16.36 -16.04 2.39
CA GLY A 78 16.77 -14.72 1.91
C GLY A 78 16.53 -14.44 0.43
N THR A 79 16.51 -15.48 -0.43
CA THR A 79 16.40 -15.29 -1.89
C THR A 79 15.21 -16.02 -2.52
N GLY A 80 14.42 -16.77 -1.76
CA GLY A 80 13.30 -17.54 -2.29
C GLY A 80 13.73 -18.67 -3.24
N VAL A 81 15.00 -19.09 -3.20
CA VAL A 81 15.51 -20.17 -4.06
C VAL A 81 15.51 -21.49 -3.28
N LEU A 82 14.68 -22.43 -3.72
CA LEU A 82 14.55 -23.75 -3.12
C LEU A 82 15.59 -24.72 -3.70
N THR A 83 16.39 -25.30 -2.81
CA THR A 83 17.28 -26.42 -3.14
C THR A 83 17.07 -27.53 -2.12
N ILE A 84 16.79 -28.74 -2.59
CA ILE A 84 16.72 -29.95 -1.77
C ILE A 84 17.81 -30.89 -2.28
N SER A 85 18.91 -31.02 -1.53
CA SER A 85 20.08 -31.85 -1.92
C SER A 85 20.18 -33.17 -1.18
N LYS A 86 19.46 -33.34 -0.06
CA LYS A 86 19.45 -34.56 0.74
C LYS A 86 18.16 -35.35 0.52
N GLY A 87 18.21 -36.63 0.88
CA GLY A 87 17.10 -37.56 0.69
C GLY A 87 17.03 -38.12 -0.73
N SER A 88 15.91 -38.81 -1.02
CA SER A 88 15.67 -39.49 -2.29
C SER A 88 15.19 -38.56 -3.41
N HIS A 89 14.52 -37.45 -3.05
CA HIS A 89 13.93 -36.50 -3.98
C HIS A 89 14.73 -35.21 -3.96
N GLN A 90 15.26 -34.81 -5.12
CA GLN A 90 16.14 -33.65 -5.22
C GLN A 90 15.53 -32.54 -6.08
N ILE A 91 15.72 -31.30 -5.64
CA ILE A 91 15.35 -30.09 -6.36
C ILE A 91 16.60 -29.24 -6.50
N LYS A 92 16.95 -28.90 -7.75
CA LYS A 92 18.10 -28.03 -8.03
C LYS A 92 17.61 -26.59 -8.22
N ALA A 93 17.92 -25.74 -7.25
CA ALA A 93 17.86 -24.27 -7.32
C ALA A 93 16.63 -23.72 -8.07
N HIS A 94 15.43 -24.06 -7.62
CA HIS A 94 14.20 -23.51 -8.16
C HIS A 94 13.90 -22.15 -7.52
N GLY A 95 13.93 -21.08 -8.31
CA GLY A 95 13.63 -19.72 -7.84
C GLY A 95 12.13 -19.42 -7.87
N PHE A 96 11.59 -18.90 -6.77
CA PHE A 96 10.22 -18.40 -6.70
C PHE A 96 10.17 -16.87 -6.84
N PRO A 97 9.09 -16.33 -7.43
CA PRO A 97 8.97 -14.88 -7.62
C PRO A 97 8.62 -14.12 -6.34
N ASN A 98 8.13 -14.80 -5.29
CA ASN A 98 7.79 -14.18 -4.02
C ASN A 98 7.80 -15.20 -2.85
N PRO A 99 7.81 -14.72 -1.58
CA PRO A 99 7.87 -15.56 -0.38
C PRO A 99 6.70 -16.52 -0.16
N SER A 100 5.58 -16.37 -0.87
CA SER A 100 4.43 -17.29 -0.77
C SER A 100 4.68 -18.64 -1.46
N LEU A 101 5.76 -18.73 -2.24
CA LEU A 101 6.16 -19.91 -3.01
C LEU A 101 5.01 -20.41 -3.92
N PRO A 102 4.58 -19.60 -4.90
CA PRO A 102 3.47 -19.98 -5.77
C PRO A 102 3.82 -21.25 -6.56
N ASN A 103 2.85 -22.18 -6.67
CA ASN A 103 3.00 -23.49 -7.31
C ASN A 103 4.06 -24.40 -6.67
N LEU A 104 4.40 -24.19 -5.38
CA LEU A 104 5.34 -25.04 -4.65
C LEU A 104 4.94 -26.51 -4.68
N GLU A 105 3.65 -26.82 -4.51
CA GLU A 105 3.12 -28.17 -4.54
C GLU A 105 3.39 -28.88 -5.87
N ASP A 106 3.30 -28.18 -7.01
CA ASP A 106 3.63 -28.73 -8.32
C ASP A 106 5.13 -29.01 -8.46
N VAL A 107 5.97 -28.13 -7.90
CA VAL A 107 7.42 -28.30 -7.89
C VAL A 107 7.81 -29.53 -7.06
N LEU A 108 7.19 -29.70 -5.89
CA LEU A 108 7.40 -30.88 -5.03
C LEU A 108 6.89 -32.16 -5.71
N THR A 109 5.73 -32.10 -6.37
CA THR A 109 5.17 -33.24 -7.13
C THR A 109 6.13 -33.66 -8.25
N LYS A 110 6.66 -32.71 -9.02
CA LYS A 110 7.63 -32.98 -10.10
C LYS A 110 8.95 -33.56 -9.58
N ALA A 111 9.34 -33.25 -8.35
CA ALA A 111 10.51 -33.83 -7.70
C ALA A 111 10.27 -35.27 -7.18
N GLY A 112 9.03 -35.74 -7.22
CA GLY A 112 8.64 -37.12 -6.87
C GLY A 112 8.15 -37.30 -5.43
N PHE A 113 7.86 -36.23 -4.69
CA PHE A 113 7.26 -36.33 -3.36
C PHE A 113 5.82 -36.84 -3.43
N MET A 114 5.40 -37.61 -2.43
CA MET A 114 4.03 -38.11 -2.34
C MET A 114 3.08 -37.03 -1.80
N GLU A 115 1.82 -37.06 -2.25
CA GLU A 115 0.78 -36.10 -1.87
C GLU A 115 0.60 -35.98 -0.34
N SER A 116 0.70 -37.10 0.37
CA SER A 116 0.62 -37.15 1.84
C SER A 116 1.75 -36.41 2.57
N GLU A 117 2.88 -36.17 1.90
CA GLU A 117 4.06 -35.49 2.46
C GLU A 117 4.11 -34.02 2.02
N ILE A 118 3.64 -33.73 0.80
CA ILE A 118 3.69 -32.41 0.17
C ILE A 118 3.06 -31.34 1.08
N SER A 119 1.90 -31.59 1.66
CA SER A 119 1.22 -30.59 2.50
C SER A 119 2.08 -30.14 3.70
N LYS A 120 2.68 -31.09 4.43
CA LYS A 120 3.53 -30.79 5.59
C LYS A 120 4.85 -30.12 5.18
N LEU A 121 5.47 -30.63 4.11
CA LEU A 121 6.73 -30.06 3.61
C LEU A 121 6.52 -28.64 3.09
N ALA A 122 5.47 -28.41 2.31
CA ALA A 122 5.14 -27.09 1.78
C ALA A 122 4.86 -26.09 2.90
N GLN A 123 4.19 -26.50 3.98
CA GLN A 123 4.01 -25.67 5.17
C GLN A 123 5.35 -25.32 5.83
N GLY A 124 6.24 -26.30 5.99
CA GLY A 124 7.58 -26.08 6.54
C GLY A 124 8.42 -25.12 5.69
N LEU A 125 8.42 -25.28 4.38
CA LEU A 125 9.16 -24.42 3.44
C LEU A 125 8.62 -22.98 3.43
N ARG A 126 7.30 -22.80 3.51
CA ARG A 126 6.69 -21.46 3.66
C ARG A 126 6.98 -20.81 5.01
N LEU A 127 7.18 -21.60 6.07
CA LEU A 127 7.65 -21.06 7.35
C LEU A 127 9.09 -20.52 7.24
N VAL A 128 9.95 -21.16 6.44
CA VAL A 128 11.31 -20.66 6.19
C VAL A 128 11.28 -19.28 5.53
N THR A 129 10.47 -19.08 4.50
CA THR A 129 10.39 -17.78 3.81
C THR A 129 9.72 -16.69 4.63
N LYS A 130 8.88 -17.04 5.60
CA LYS A 130 8.25 -16.09 6.54
C LYS A 130 9.21 -15.49 7.55
N ILE A 131 10.35 -16.12 7.82
CA ILE A 131 11.33 -15.64 8.82
C ILE A 131 11.94 -14.30 8.40
N ASP A 132 12.09 -14.10 7.09
CA ASP A 132 12.56 -12.85 6.51
C ASP A 132 11.41 -11.99 5.96
N ASP A 133 10.15 -12.33 6.28
CA ASP A 133 8.99 -11.53 5.89
C ASP A 133 8.87 -10.30 6.82
N PRO A 134 9.04 -9.08 6.29
CA PRO A 134 9.01 -7.86 7.09
C PRO A 134 7.63 -7.60 7.72
N THR A 135 6.57 -8.07 7.07
CA THR A 135 5.20 -7.92 7.57
C THR A 135 4.98 -8.83 8.77
N GLU A 136 5.36 -10.10 8.67
CA GLU A 136 5.26 -11.05 9.78
C GLU A 136 6.07 -10.56 10.98
N ARG A 137 7.32 -10.19 10.73
CA ARG A 137 8.23 -9.70 11.76
C ARG A 137 7.76 -8.38 12.39
N LEU A 138 7.17 -7.47 11.62
CA LEU A 138 6.53 -6.26 12.16
C LEU A 138 5.46 -6.63 13.20
N TYR A 139 4.59 -7.58 12.89
CA TYR A 139 3.56 -7.99 13.83
C TYR A 139 4.11 -8.79 15.00
N ASP A 140 5.13 -9.64 14.81
CA ASP A 140 5.83 -10.31 15.92
C ASP A 140 6.48 -9.30 16.87
N GLU A 141 7.19 -8.29 16.35
CA GLU A 141 7.84 -7.25 17.16
C GLU A 141 6.82 -6.38 17.92
N VAL A 142 5.65 -6.11 17.33
CA VAL A 142 4.59 -5.31 17.96
C VAL A 142 3.80 -6.12 18.98
N PHE A 143 3.37 -7.33 18.62
CA PHE A 143 2.63 -8.26 19.49
C PHE A 143 3.56 -9.12 20.34
N ASP A 144 4.66 -8.55 20.82
CA ASP A 144 5.55 -9.20 21.79
C ASP A 144 5.09 -8.87 23.23
N ARG A 145 5.15 -9.87 24.12
CA ARG A 145 4.72 -9.70 25.52
C ARG A 145 5.52 -8.63 26.28
N SER A 146 6.77 -8.37 25.90
CA SER A 146 7.58 -7.28 26.50
C SER A 146 7.01 -5.88 26.22
N ASN A 147 6.08 -5.76 25.26
CA ASN A 147 5.34 -4.53 25.00
C ASN A 147 4.07 -4.39 25.87
N SER A 148 3.87 -5.25 26.88
CA SER A 148 2.77 -5.05 27.81
C SER A 148 2.82 -3.66 28.46
N GLY A 149 1.63 -3.07 28.64
CA GLY A 149 1.46 -1.69 29.09
C GLY A 149 1.83 -0.58 28.09
N GLN A 150 2.39 -0.89 26.91
CA GLN A 150 2.81 0.12 25.93
C GLN A 150 1.66 0.53 25.00
N SER A 151 1.75 1.75 24.46
CA SER A 151 0.96 2.23 23.32
C SER A 151 1.83 2.25 22.07
N ILE A 152 1.40 1.56 21.01
CA ILE A 152 2.17 1.34 19.79
C ILE A 152 1.33 1.76 18.59
N VAL A 153 1.90 2.58 17.70
CA VAL A 153 1.32 2.87 16.39
C VAL A 153 2.08 2.12 15.30
N ILE A 154 1.37 1.35 14.50
CA ILE A 154 1.89 0.67 13.32
C ILE A 154 1.66 1.59 12.11
N ASP A 155 2.73 2.18 11.56
CA ASP A 155 2.70 2.94 10.31
C ASP A 155 2.73 1.98 9.14
N LEU A 156 1.56 1.71 8.56
CA LEU A 156 1.40 0.74 7.50
C LEU A 156 0.90 1.38 6.21
N VAL A 157 1.56 1.04 5.11
CA VAL A 157 1.17 1.45 3.78
C VAL A 157 0.52 0.24 3.08
N PRO A 158 -0.72 0.34 2.59
CA PRO A 158 -1.38 -0.79 1.95
C PRO A 158 -0.65 -1.18 0.66
N ASN A 159 -0.65 -2.49 0.37
CA ASN A 159 -0.25 -2.99 -0.94
C ASN A 159 -1.21 -2.43 -2.00
N PRO A 160 -0.73 -1.74 -3.06
CA PRO A 160 -1.61 -1.24 -4.09
C PRO A 160 -2.44 -2.35 -4.74
N ASP A 161 -1.92 -3.56 -4.87
CA ASP A 161 -2.61 -4.65 -5.57
C ASP A 161 -3.45 -5.53 -4.65
N GLY A 162 -3.38 -5.30 -3.33
CA GLY A 162 -4.22 -5.96 -2.34
C GLY A 162 -5.48 -5.17 -2.02
N SER A 163 -6.27 -5.70 -1.07
CA SER A 163 -7.40 -4.97 -0.50
C SER A 163 -7.09 -4.44 0.90
N ALA A 164 -7.61 -3.26 1.24
CA ALA A 164 -7.55 -2.74 2.60
C ALA A 164 -8.22 -3.70 3.61
N LYS A 165 -9.19 -4.49 3.14
CA LYS A 165 -9.88 -5.53 3.93
C LYS A 165 -8.92 -6.63 4.38
N GLU A 166 -8.12 -7.19 3.47
CA GLU A 166 -7.13 -8.22 3.81
C GLU A 166 -6.13 -7.73 4.87
N CYS A 167 -5.68 -6.48 4.74
CA CYS A 167 -4.79 -5.86 5.71
C CYS A 167 -5.42 -5.77 7.11
N LEU A 168 -6.70 -5.39 7.19
CA LEU A 168 -7.43 -5.29 8.45
C LEU A 168 -7.72 -6.65 9.06
N GLU A 169 -8.12 -7.62 8.25
CA GLU A 169 -8.33 -9.01 8.67
C GLU A 169 -7.05 -9.63 9.21
N TYR A 170 -5.92 -9.34 8.56
CA TYR A 170 -4.60 -9.79 9.03
C TYR A 170 -4.26 -9.21 10.40
N PHE A 171 -4.41 -7.89 10.57
CA PHE A 171 -4.18 -7.23 11.85
C PHE A 171 -5.08 -7.80 12.97
N GLN A 172 -6.37 -8.01 12.68
CA GLN A 172 -7.31 -8.60 13.63
C GLN A 172 -6.93 -10.03 14.01
N LYS A 173 -6.53 -10.85 13.03
CA LYS A 173 -6.06 -12.21 13.27
C LYS A 173 -4.84 -12.23 14.20
N ARG A 174 -3.87 -11.34 13.96
CA ARG A 174 -2.66 -11.22 14.81
C ARG A 174 -2.97 -10.74 16.22
N ALA A 175 -3.88 -9.77 16.36
CA ALA A 175 -4.36 -9.33 17.67
C ALA A 175 -5.07 -10.46 18.45
N GLN A 176 -5.91 -11.24 17.76
CA GLN A 176 -6.62 -12.38 18.37
C GLN A 176 -5.64 -13.47 18.83
N GLN A 177 -4.65 -13.80 17.99
CA GLN A 177 -3.59 -14.75 18.33
C GLN A 177 -2.84 -14.31 19.60
N TYR A 178 -2.47 -13.03 19.71
CA TYR A 178 -1.82 -12.51 20.91
C TYR A 178 -2.65 -12.71 22.18
N ILE A 179 -3.97 -12.48 22.11
CA ILE A 179 -4.88 -12.65 23.25
C ILE A 179 -4.95 -14.12 23.68
N GLU A 180 -5.02 -15.05 22.72
CA GLU A 180 -5.06 -16.49 22.98
C GLU A 180 -3.76 -16.99 23.61
N GLU A 181 -2.62 -16.51 23.13
CA GLU A 181 -1.30 -16.85 23.66
C GLU A 181 -1.03 -16.21 25.04
N ASN A 182 -1.73 -15.12 25.38
CA ASN A 182 -1.49 -14.33 26.60
C ASN A 182 -2.81 -13.99 27.33
N PRO A 183 -3.52 -14.99 27.90
CA PRO A 183 -4.87 -14.82 28.46
C PRO A 183 -4.95 -13.87 29.68
N GLY A 184 -3.83 -13.52 30.31
CA GLY A 184 -3.76 -12.57 31.43
C GLY A 184 -3.42 -11.13 31.03
N GLU A 185 -3.14 -10.86 29.75
CA GLU A 185 -2.75 -9.55 29.27
C GLU A 185 -3.95 -8.78 28.67
N THR A 186 -4.04 -7.49 28.95
CA THR A 186 -5.06 -6.64 28.32
C THR A 186 -4.53 -6.07 27.00
N LEU A 187 -5.16 -6.45 25.88
CA LEU A 187 -4.90 -5.87 24.55
C LEU A 187 -6.09 -5.03 24.08
N THR A 188 -5.86 -3.76 23.80
CA THR A 188 -6.76 -2.90 23.02
C THR A 188 -6.18 -2.67 21.64
N THR A 189 -7.02 -2.77 20.61
CA THR A 189 -6.65 -2.45 19.24
C THR A 189 -7.51 -1.33 18.70
N SER A 190 -6.93 -0.48 17.86
CA SER A 190 -7.71 0.51 17.09
C SER A 190 -7.21 0.60 15.66
N THR A 191 -8.09 0.97 14.73
CA THR A 191 -7.76 1.18 13.32
C THR A 191 -8.00 2.65 12.96
N VAL A 192 -6.98 3.31 12.43
CA VAL A 192 -7.04 4.73 12.08
C VAL A 192 -6.66 4.92 10.63
N PHE A 193 -7.45 5.73 9.93
CA PHE A 193 -7.13 6.14 8.56
C PHE A 193 -6.56 7.56 8.54
N ALA A 194 -5.28 7.69 8.17
CA ALA A 194 -4.65 8.95 7.81
C ALA A 194 -5.00 9.31 6.36
N TYR A 195 -6.06 10.09 6.22
CA TYR A 195 -6.55 10.54 4.92
C TYR A 195 -5.77 11.79 4.45
N CYS A 196 -5.31 11.77 3.20
CA CYS A 196 -4.77 12.93 2.52
C CYS A 196 -5.50 13.09 1.18
N PRO A 197 -6.26 14.18 0.97
CA PRO A 197 -6.93 14.44 -0.29
C PRO A 197 -5.98 14.42 -1.47
N MET A 198 -6.45 13.95 -2.62
CA MET A 198 -5.60 13.65 -3.77
C MET A 198 -4.82 14.88 -4.27
N GLN A 199 -5.46 16.05 -4.33
CA GLN A 199 -4.83 17.31 -4.70
C GLN A 199 -3.69 17.65 -3.73
N LYS A 200 -3.94 17.53 -2.42
CA LYS A 200 -2.90 17.80 -1.40
C LYS A 200 -1.79 16.76 -1.40
N LEU A 201 -2.14 15.50 -1.65
CA LEU A 201 -1.19 14.40 -1.80
C LEU A 201 -0.26 14.65 -3.00
N SER A 202 -0.83 15.09 -4.13
CA SER A 202 -0.11 15.51 -5.33
C SER A 202 0.91 16.61 -5.03
N GLU A 203 0.50 17.68 -4.34
CA GLU A 203 1.42 18.75 -3.90
C GLU A 203 2.56 18.21 -3.03
N ARG A 204 2.25 17.34 -2.06
CA ARG A 204 3.27 16.79 -1.15
C ARG A 204 4.26 15.88 -1.86
N ILE A 205 3.82 15.07 -2.83
CA ILE A 205 4.70 14.24 -3.66
C ILE A 205 5.67 15.13 -4.43
N GLN A 206 5.18 16.21 -5.05
CA GLN A 206 6.03 17.13 -5.78
C GLN A 206 7.06 17.80 -4.88
N GLU A 207 6.62 18.31 -3.72
CA GLU A 207 7.54 18.94 -2.78
C GLU A 207 8.58 17.96 -2.23
N ARG A 208 8.17 16.70 -1.97
CA ARG A 208 9.10 15.63 -1.60
C ARG A 208 10.10 15.36 -2.71
N ASN A 209 9.65 15.22 -3.96
CA ASN A 209 10.53 14.97 -5.11
C ASN A 209 11.49 16.13 -5.36
N ARG A 210 11.02 17.37 -5.21
CA ARG A 210 11.86 18.57 -5.29
C ARG A 210 12.97 18.55 -4.23
N LYS A 211 12.66 18.18 -2.99
CA LYS A 211 13.64 18.02 -1.90
C LYS A 211 14.57 16.84 -2.12
N ALA A 212 14.05 15.71 -2.62
CA ALA A 212 14.82 14.50 -2.91
C ALA A 212 15.91 14.76 -3.95
N ASN A 213 15.61 15.54 -5.00
CA ASN A 213 16.60 15.95 -6.00
C ASN A 213 17.78 16.74 -5.41
N ILE A 214 17.59 17.41 -4.27
CA ILE A 214 18.63 18.20 -3.60
C ILE A 214 19.39 17.35 -2.58
N ASN A 215 18.66 16.56 -1.78
CA ASN A 215 19.21 15.92 -0.58
C ASN A 215 19.54 14.43 -0.77
N ASN A 216 18.59 13.66 -1.32
CA ASN A 216 18.70 12.21 -1.46
C ASN A 216 17.78 11.74 -2.61
N PRO A 217 18.33 11.48 -3.80
CA PRO A 217 17.54 11.04 -4.95
C PRO A 217 16.72 9.76 -4.70
N MET A 218 17.16 8.89 -3.78
CA MET A 218 16.44 7.67 -3.41
C MET A 218 15.12 7.94 -2.67
N ASP A 219 14.93 9.16 -2.16
CA ASP A 219 13.70 9.54 -1.46
C ASP A 219 12.57 10.02 -2.39
N LYS A 220 12.85 10.04 -3.71
CA LYS A 220 11.87 10.41 -4.72
C LYS A 220 10.72 9.40 -4.75
N ARG A 221 9.54 9.89 -5.07
CA ARG A 221 8.29 9.15 -5.25
C ARG A 221 7.79 9.47 -6.65
N GLU A 222 8.29 8.73 -7.63
CA GLU A 222 7.84 8.83 -9.02
C GLU A 222 6.61 7.96 -9.27
N GLY A 223 5.81 8.33 -10.28
CA GLY A 223 4.65 7.56 -10.69
C GLY A 223 3.44 7.72 -9.77
N LEU A 224 2.48 6.81 -9.92
CA LEU A 224 1.14 6.92 -9.35
C LEU A 224 0.92 6.08 -8.09
N PHE A 225 1.97 5.43 -7.59
CA PHE A 225 1.88 4.48 -6.49
C PHE A 225 1.14 5.02 -5.25
N PRO A 226 1.40 6.25 -4.75
CA PRO A 226 0.63 6.79 -3.62
C PRO A 226 -0.87 6.98 -3.91
N PHE A 227 -1.25 7.23 -5.17
CA PHE A 227 -2.64 7.38 -5.55
C PHE A 227 -3.35 6.03 -5.65
N HIS A 228 -2.66 5.00 -6.16
CA HIS A 228 -3.17 3.63 -6.14
C HIS A 228 -3.42 3.14 -4.71
N GLN A 229 -2.50 3.45 -3.78
CA GLN A 229 -2.67 3.13 -2.36
C GLN A 229 -3.85 3.86 -1.73
N LEU A 230 -4.03 5.14 -2.07
CA LEU A 230 -5.20 5.89 -1.63
C LEU A 230 -6.47 5.23 -2.16
N ALA A 231 -6.53 4.89 -3.46
CA ALA A 231 -7.65 4.21 -4.09
C ALA A 231 -8.02 2.88 -3.40
N THR A 232 -7.03 2.08 -3.00
CA THR A 232 -7.21 0.83 -2.24
C THR A 232 -7.91 1.04 -0.90
N LEU A 233 -7.73 2.19 -0.26
CA LEU A 233 -8.32 2.51 1.04
C LEU A 233 -9.73 3.11 0.94
N VAL A 234 -10.07 3.69 -0.22
CA VAL A 234 -11.24 4.56 -0.40
C VAL A 234 -12.11 4.19 -1.60
N THR A 235 -11.95 2.95 -2.11
CA THR A 235 -12.69 2.45 -3.27
C THR A 235 -14.17 2.83 -3.12
N ALA A 236 -14.67 3.61 -4.07
CA ALA A 236 -15.86 4.40 -3.83
C ALA A 236 -17.11 3.55 -3.69
N ASP A 237 -17.74 3.65 -2.53
CA ASP A 237 -19.08 3.16 -2.28
C ASP A 237 -19.85 4.27 -1.58
N LYS A 238 -20.70 5.03 -2.27
CA LYS A 238 -21.47 6.21 -1.82
C LYS A 238 -21.67 6.38 -0.30
N LEU A 239 -21.12 7.49 0.26
CA LEU A 239 -21.53 8.24 1.46
C LEU A 239 -20.33 8.99 2.09
N PHE A 240 -20.02 10.17 1.56
CA PHE A 240 -19.60 11.29 2.40
C PHE A 240 -20.49 12.49 2.07
N ASP A 241 -20.69 13.33 3.08
CA ASP A 241 -21.57 14.50 3.08
C ASP A 241 -21.49 15.33 1.79
N ASP A 242 -22.64 15.78 1.27
CA ASP A 242 -22.80 16.55 0.03
C ASP A 242 -22.12 17.94 0.09
N SER A 243 -21.59 18.32 1.27
CA SER A 243 -20.79 19.52 1.51
C SER A 243 -19.27 19.35 1.28
N SER A 244 -18.80 18.15 0.94
CA SER A 244 -17.39 17.77 0.97
C SER A 244 -16.52 18.42 -0.13
N GLU A 245 -15.47 19.15 0.27
CA GLU A 245 -14.37 19.66 -0.58
C GLU A 245 -13.49 18.54 -1.20
N HIS A 246 -13.85 17.27 -1.02
CA HIS A 246 -13.00 16.11 -1.33
C HIS A 246 -13.53 15.26 -2.49
N VAL A 247 -14.31 15.89 -3.36
CA VAL A 247 -14.82 15.30 -4.59
C VAL A 247 -13.84 15.60 -5.72
N LEU A 248 -13.48 14.59 -6.51
CA LEU A 248 -12.58 14.73 -7.64
C LEU A 248 -13.35 14.47 -8.94
N SER A 249 -13.27 15.40 -9.88
CA SER A 249 -13.77 15.19 -11.24
C SER A 249 -12.85 14.28 -12.04
N ARG A 250 -13.39 13.65 -13.09
CA ARG A 250 -12.59 12.92 -14.07
C ARG A 250 -11.43 13.78 -14.62
N ASN A 251 -11.65 15.06 -14.86
CA ASN A 251 -10.64 16.01 -15.35
C ASN A 251 -9.51 16.23 -14.35
N GLU A 252 -9.84 16.42 -13.07
CA GLU A 252 -8.82 16.60 -12.02
C GLU A 252 -8.00 15.32 -11.81
N LEU A 253 -8.62 14.14 -11.93
CA LEU A 253 -7.91 12.87 -11.91
C LEU A 253 -6.92 12.76 -13.08
N PHE A 254 -7.37 13.06 -14.30
CA PHE A 254 -6.52 13.08 -15.49
C PHE A 254 -5.35 14.06 -15.32
N TYR A 255 -5.61 15.27 -14.80
CA TYR A 255 -4.57 16.24 -14.51
C TYR A 255 -3.53 15.71 -13.52
N ILE A 256 -3.97 15.07 -12.43
CA ILE A 256 -3.08 14.45 -11.44
C ILE A 256 -2.25 13.34 -12.08
N VAL A 257 -2.85 12.49 -12.91
CA VAL A 257 -2.13 11.42 -13.61
C VAL A 257 -1.05 12.01 -14.52
N ASN A 258 -1.39 12.97 -15.38
CA ASN A 258 -0.41 13.63 -16.25
C ASN A 258 0.76 14.27 -15.48
N LYS A 259 0.50 14.77 -14.26
CA LYS A 259 1.51 15.43 -13.44
C LYS A 259 2.56 14.45 -12.88
N HIS A 260 2.20 13.19 -12.70
CA HIS A 260 3.00 12.19 -11.97
C HIS A 260 3.36 10.95 -12.80
N ALA A 261 2.64 10.71 -13.89
CA ALA A 261 3.07 9.83 -14.96
C ALA A 261 4.46 10.30 -15.42
N ASN A 262 5.46 9.42 -15.42
CA ASN A 262 6.70 9.68 -16.12
C ASN A 262 6.35 9.69 -17.61
N THR A 263 5.92 10.87 -18.11
CA THR A 263 5.60 11.09 -19.52
C THR A 263 6.90 10.99 -20.28
N ASP A 264 7.12 9.85 -20.93
CA ASP A 264 8.26 9.64 -21.81
C ASP A 264 8.29 10.76 -22.85
N LYS A 265 9.44 11.43 -22.96
CA LYS A 265 9.60 12.62 -23.80
C LYS A 265 9.33 12.29 -25.26
N ASN A 266 8.39 13.03 -25.86
CA ASN A 266 8.34 13.44 -27.27
C ASN A 266 8.46 12.34 -28.34
N GLY A 267 7.63 11.29 -28.30
CA GLY A 267 7.58 10.30 -29.37
C GLY A 267 6.26 9.57 -29.57
N ASP A 268 5.43 9.45 -28.52
CA ASP A 268 4.16 8.74 -28.62
C ASP A 268 3.10 9.58 -29.33
N SER A 269 2.37 8.93 -30.23
CA SER A 269 1.22 9.53 -30.91
C SER A 269 0.22 10.02 -29.87
N LEU A 270 -0.13 11.30 -29.95
CA LEU A 270 -1.07 11.98 -29.07
C LEU A 270 -2.47 11.33 -29.24
N PHE A 271 -3.03 10.71 -28.19
CA PHE A 271 -4.38 10.15 -28.19
C PHE A 271 -5.36 11.03 -27.40
N LEU A 272 -6.38 11.54 -28.08
CA LEU A 272 -7.45 12.32 -27.46
C LEU A 272 -8.48 11.37 -26.86
N GLU A 273 -8.30 11.03 -25.59
CA GLU A 273 -9.39 10.48 -24.79
C GLU A 273 -9.72 11.40 -23.61
N ASN A 274 -10.98 11.81 -23.62
CA ASN A 274 -11.64 12.62 -22.61
C ASN A 274 -11.45 12.02 -21.20
N PRO A 275 -11.47 12.88 -20.18
CA PRO A 275 -12.63 13.72 -19.88
C PRO A 275 -12.28 15.19 -20.12
N PHE A 276 -12.96 15.79 -21.06
CA PHE A 276 -12.86 17.19 -21.39
C PHE A 276 -14.30 17.68 -21.62
N ASP A 277 -14.58 18.87 -21.14
CA ASP A 277 -15.90 19.50 -21.21
C ASP A 277 -16.03 20.25 -22.54
N PRO A 278 -16.79 19.73 -23.53
CA PRO A 278 -16.97 20.34 -24.86
C PRO A 278 -17.28 21.83 -24.82
N ASP A 279 -17.97 22.29 -23.77
CA ASP A 279 -18.40 23.66 -23.63
C ASP A 279 -17.25 24.58 -23.13
N VAL A 280 -16.24 24.02 -22.48
CA VAL A 280 -15.01 24.73 -22.11
C VAL A 280 -14.12 24.99 -23.33
N LEU A 281 -13.82 24.00 -24.20
CA LEU A 281 -13.02 24.29 -25.42
C LEU A 281 -13.77 25.24 -26.34
N LYS A 282 -15.10 25.09 -26.50
CA LYS A 282 -15.87 26.02 -27.35
C LYS A 282 -15.81 27.46 -26.86
N LYS A 283 -15.77 27.68 -25.54
CA LYS A 283 -15.59 29.02 -24.95
C LYS A 283 -14.18 29.57 -25.14
N THR A 284 -13.17 28.71 -25.08
CA THR A 284 -11.76 29.14 -25.18
C THR A 284 -11.30 29.36 -26.62
N TYR A 285 -11.83 28.59 -27.58
CA TYR A 285 -11.44 28.63 -28.99
C TYR A 285 -12.67 28.94 -29.86
N GLU A 286 -13.12 30.21 -29.83
CA GLU A 286 -14.24 30.70 -30.66
C GLU A 286 -14.10 30.31 -32.13
N GLU A 287 -15.23 29.93 -32.76
CA GLU A 287 -15.63 29.74 -34.19
C GLU A 287 -14.65 29.16 -35.24
N LYS A 288 -13.34 29.23 -35.05
CA LYS A 288 -12.28 28.84 -36.00
C LYS A 288 -11.83 27.39 -35.86
N THR A 289 -12.25 26.70 -34.81
CA THR A 289 -11.92 25.29 -34.55
C THR A 289 -13.17 24.43 -34.67
N GLN A 290 -13.13 23.41 -35.53
CA GLN A 290 -14.20 22.43 -35.65
C GLN A 290 -13.84 21.21 -34.79
N ILE A 291 -14.69 20.95 -33.80
CA ILE A 291 -14.58 19.76 -32.96
C ILE A 291 -15.31 18.62 -33.68
N VAL A 292 -14.56 17.64 -34.20
CA VAL A 292 -15.14 16.44 -34.83
C VAL A 292 -15.08 15.30 -33.82
N THR A 293 -16.25 14.78 -33.43
CA THR A 293 -16.32 13.55 -32.63
C THR A 293 -16.44 12.36 -33.58
N THR A 294 -15.50 11.43 -33.50
CA THR A 294 -15.55 10.19 -34.30
C THR A 294 -16.42 9.14 -33.62
N SER A 295 -16.79 8.08 -34.35
CA SER A 295 -17.58 6.95 -33.84
C SER A 295 -16.98 6.29 -32.59
N ASP A 296 -15.68 6.44 -32.40
CA ASP A 296 -14.91 5.81 -31.33
C ASP A 296 -14.76 6.75 -30.12
N SER A 297 -15.58 7.81 -30.02
CA SER A 297 -15.52 8.84 -28.98
C SER A 297 -14.21 9.64 -28.92
N VAL A 298 -13.31 9.44 -29.88
CA VAL A 298 -12.11 10.26 -30.08
C VAL A 298 -12.53 11.59 -30.68
N ILE A 299 -12.19 12.67 -29.97
CA ILE A 299 -12.39 14.04 -30.43
C ILE A 299 -11.18 14.45 -31.27
N LYS A 300 -11.38 15.07 -32.43
CA LYS A 300 -10.31 15.72 -33.23
C LYS A 300 -10.61 17.21 -33.32
N LEU A 301 -9.56 18.02 -33.23
CA LEU A 301 -9.62 19.46 -33.50
C LEU A 301 -9.16 19.71 -34.93
N GLU A 302 -10.08 20.14 -35.79
CA GLU A 302 -9.75 20.65 -37.12
C GLU A 302 -9.64 22.17 -37.06
N LEU A 303 -8.46 22.70 -37.36
CA LEU A 303 -8.22 24.13 -37.49
C LEU A 303 -8.56 24.55 -38.93
N LYS A 304 -9.38 25.58 -39.12
CA LYS A 304 -9.73 26.08 -40.46
C LYS A 304 -8.59 26.81 -41.18
N ASP A 305 -7.57 27.27 -40.44
CA ASP A 305 -6.38 27.92 -40.97
C ASP A 305 -5.14 27.42 -40.22
N ASP A 306 -4.09 27.04 -40.96
CA ASP A 306 -2.79 26.56 -40.46
C ASP A 306 -1.96 27.63 -39.71
N THR A 307 -2.55 28.80 -39.41
CA THR A 307 -1.85 29.97 -38.82
C THR A 307 -2.11 30.15 -37.33
N LEU A 308 -2.93 29.31 -36.70
CA LEU A 308 -3.18 29.39 -35.27
C LEU A 308 -2.05 28.68 -34.50
N GLU A 309 -0.99 29.43 -34.18
CA GLU A 309 -0.01 28.99 -33.17
C GLU A 309 -0.68 28.99 -31.80
N LEU A 310 -1.13 27.82 -31.35
CA LEU A 310 -1.53 27.62 -29.97
C LEU A 310 -0.28 27.76 -29.09
N ALA A 311 -0.31 28.67 -28.11
CA ALA A 311 0.69 28.66 -27.06
C ALA A 311 0.68 27.28 -26.40
N SER A 312 1.85 26.76 -25.99
CA SER A 312 1.97 25.42 -25.38
C SER A 312 1.03 25.20 -24.19
N ASP A 313 0.62 26.30 -23.57
CA ASP A 313 -0.21 26.34 -22.37
C ASP A 313 -1.71 26.25 -22.72
N ASP A 314 -2.07 26.56 -23.97
CA ASP A 314 -3.40 26.59 -24.56
C ASP A 314 -3.65 25.41 -25.52
N VAL A 315 -2.82 24.36 -25.51
CA VAL A 315 -3.15 23.12 -26.23
C VAL A 315 -3.87 22.18 -25.24
N PRO A 316 -5.07 21.65 -25.55
CA PRO A 316 -5.68 20.61 -24.73
C PRO A 316 -4.68 19.48 -24.58
N ARG A 317 -4.27 19.21 -23.34
CA ARG A 317 -3.18 18.26 -23.06
C ARG A 317 -3.65 16.86 -23.38
N ILE A 318 -3.17 16.37 -24.50
CA ILE A 318 -3.42 15.04 -25.02
C ILE A 318 -2.54 14.07 -24.23
N GLY A 319 -3.15 13.09 -23.55
CA GLY A 319 -2.40 12.04 -22.87
C GLY A 319 -1.70 11.13 -23.87
N SER A 320 -0.49 10.65 -23.55
CA SER A 320 0.06 9.49 -24.26
C SER A 320 -0.84 8.26 -24.04
N LYS A 321 -0.75 7.24 -24.90
CA LYS A 321 -1.45 5.96 -24.67
C LYS A 321 -1.20 5.41 -23.25
N LYS A 322 0.05 5.48 -22.79
CA LYS A 322 0.46 5.09 -21.43
C LYS A 322 -0.26 5.91 -20.35
N THR A 323 -0.35 7.24 -20.54
CA THR A 323 -1.07 8.13 -19.62
C THR A 323 -2.56 7.82 -19.57
N ILE A 324 -3.18 7.48 -20.70
CA ILE A 324 -4.58 7.09 -20.80
C ILE A 324 -4.82 5.77 -20.06
N GLU A 325 -3.94 4.79 -20.25
CA GLU A 325 -3.99 3.51 -19.53
C GLU A 325 -3.85 3.72 -18.02
N GLU A 326 -2.91 4.56 -17.59
CA GLU A 326 -2.71 4.94 -16.19
C GLU A 326 -3.93 5.64 -15.59
N TYR A 327 -4.53 6.60 -16.31
CA TYR A 327 -5.77 7.27 -15.92
C TYR A 327 -6.93 6.27 -15.81
N SER A 328 -7.11 5.42 -16.82
CA SER A 328 -8.19 4.43 -16.86
C SER A 328 -8.06 3.45 -15.69
N ASN A 329 -6.85 2.96 -15.41
CA ASN A 329 -6.58 2.07 -14.29
C ASN A 329 -6.90 2.73 -12.95
N LEU A 330 -6.50 3.98 -12.77
CA LEU A 330 -6.75 4.71 -11.53
C LEU A 330 -8.24 5.05 -11.38
N ALA A 331 -8.91 5.50 -12.46
CA ALA A 331 -10.34 5.80 -12.49
C ALA A 331 -11.19 4.55 -12.17
N ASN A 332 -10.84 3.40 -12.75
CA ASN A 332 -11.49 2.13 -12.45
C ASN A 332 -11.34 1.74 -10.98
N ARG A 333 -10.15 1.93 -10.39
CA ARG A 333 -9.91 1.67 -8.96
C ARG A 333 -10.65 2.61 -8.03
N PHE A 334 -10.83 3.87 -8.42
CA PHE A 334 -11.68 4.80 -7.68
C PHE A 334 -13.18 4.53 -7.91
N GLY A 335 -13.55 3.79 -8.96
CA GLY A 335 -14.93 3.41 -9.24
C GLY A 335 -15.73 4.44 -10.04
N PHE A 336 -15.10 5.17 -10.98
CA PHE A 336 -15.85 6.04 -11.90
C PHE A 336 -16.72 5.20 -12.84
N PHE A 337 -18.04 5.16 -12.61
CA PHE A 337 -19.00 4.52 -13.53
C PHE A 337 -19.20 5.36 -14.80
N GLU A 338 -19.71 4.75 -15.88
CA GLU A 338 -19.87 5.37 -17.22
C GLU A 338 -20.51 6.76 -17.18
N ASN A 339 -21.56 6.95 -16.36
CA ASN A 339 -22.32 8.21 -16.26
C ASN A 339 -21.90 9.12 -15.09
N GLN A 340 -20.80 8.81 -14.39
CA GLN A 340 -20.36 9.56 -13.22
C GLN A 340 -19.18 10.48 -13.58
N GLU A 341 -19.41 11.80 -13.53
CA GLU A 341 -18.38 12.82 -13.81
C GLU A 341 -17.49 13.16 -12.61
N ARG A 342 -17.95 12.82 -11.40
CA ARG A 342 -17.31 13.17 -10.13
C ARG A 342 -17.30 11.99 -9.17
N ILE A 343 -16.14 11.68 -8.57
CA ILE A 343 -16.03 10.69 -7.50
C ILE A 343 -16.02 11.39 -6.14
N SER A 344 -16.93 10.99 -5.25
CA SER A 344 -16.82 11.30 -3.83
C SER A 344 -16.06 10.17 -3.17
N LEU A 345 -15.02 10.52 -2.42
CA LEU A 345 -14.31 9.53 -1.61
C LEU A 345 -15.28 8.96 -0.58
N ASN A 346 -15.49 7.65 -0.62
CA ASN A 346 -16.09 6.96 0.50
C ASN A 346 -15.32 5.70 0.84
N ILE A 347 -15.17 5.49 2.14
CA ILE A 347 -14.66 4.25 2.69
C ILE A 347 -15.77 3.22 2.50
N PRO A 348 -15.49 2.05 1.88
CA PRO A 348 -16.49 1.00 1.70
C PRO A 348 -17.22 0.72 3.01
N LYS A 349 -18.55 0.54 2.98
CA LYS A 349 -19.36 0.24 4.19
C LYS A 349 -18.87 -0.97 4.99
N ARG A 350 -18.06 -1.83 4.36
CA ARG A 350 -17.45 -3.04 4.93
C ARG A 350 -16.12 -2.76 5.66
N ILE A 351 -15.58 -1.56 5.56
CA ILE A 351 -14.35 -1.14 6.24
C ILE A 351 -14.73 -0.08 7.28
N ALA A 352 -14.58 -0.43 8.56
CA ALA A 352 -14.79 0.49 9.66
C ALA A 352 -13.45 0.92 10.26
N PHE A 353 -13.23 2.22 10.33
CA PHE A 353 -12.13 2.81 11.08
C PHE A 353 -12.67 3.41 12.38
N ASP A 354 -11.91 3.27 13.46
CA ASP A 354 -12.23 3.89 14.74
C ASP A 354 -12.06 5.41 14.68
N ALA A 355 -11.12 5.88 13.86
CA ALA A 355 -10.93 7.29 13.57
C ALA A 355 -10.43 7.53 12.13
N VAL A 356 -10.80 8.69 11.58
CA VAL A 356 -10.25 9.22 10.33
C VAL A 356 -9.61 10.57 10.61
N ILE A 357 -8.34 10.72 10.26
CA ILE A 357 -7.55 11.94 10.46
C ILE A 357 -7.27 12.56 9.10
N ASN A 358 -7.80 13.78 8.88
CA ASN A 358 -7.52 14.52 7.66
C ASN A 358 -6.18 15.26 7.80
N THR A 359 -5.16 14.72 7.17
CA THR A 359 -3.80 15.24 7.27
C THR A 359 -3.56 16.49 6.42
N ALA A 360 -4.53 16.96 5.61
CA ALA A 360 -4.30 17.99 4.59
C ALA A 360 -3.81 19.33 5.14
N LYS A 361 -4.41 19.78 6.25
CA LYS A 361 -4.26 21.14 6.79
C LYS A 361 -3.61 21.17 8.19
N GLY A 362 -3.34 20.01 8.80
CA GLY A 362 -2.76 19.92 10.15
C GLY A 362 -1.23 19.83 10.13
N ASN A 363 -0.59 20.52 11.08
CA ASN A 363 0.81 20.25 11.42
C ASN A 363 0.89 18.99 12.33
N PRO A 364 2.08 18.35 12.48
CA PRO A 364 2.19 17.11 13.24
C PRO A 364 1.62 17.16 14.66
N ALA A 365 1.89 18.24 15.41
CA ALA A 365 1.40 18.42 16.78
C ALA A 365 -0.14 18.50 16.86
N VAL A 366 -0.77 19.27 15.97
CA VAL A 366 -2.24 19.36 15.89
C VAL A 366 -2.84 18.01 15.50
N LEU A 367 -2.24 17.33 14.53
CA LEU A 367 -2.71 16.01 14.09
C LEU A 367 -2.56 14.94 15.18
N ALA A 368 -1.50 14.98 15.98
CA ALA A 368 -1.29 14.06 17.10
C ALA A 368 -2.37 14.24 18.19
N ASN A 369 -2.69 15.48 18.54
CA ASN A 369 -3.76 15.77 19.49
C ASN A 369 -5.14 15.35 18.94
N GLU A 370 -5.44 15.68 17.68
CA GLU A 370 -6.68 15.26 17.01
C GLU A 370 -6.80 13.73 16.97
N PHE A 371 -5.68 13.04 16.69
CA PHE A 371 -5.60 11.58 16.66
C PHE A 371 -6.00 10.98 18.01
N LEU A 372 -5.42 11.47 19.11
CA LEU A 372 -5.73 10.99 20.46
C LEU A 372 -7.17 11.30 20.86
N GLU A 373 -7.63 12.53 20.62
CA GLU A 373 -9.00 12.96 20.94
C GLU A 373 -10.05 12.10 20.21
N LYS A 374 -9.83 11.80 18.93
CA LYS A 374 -10.73 10.94 18.16
C LYS A 374 -10.69 9.48 18.62
N LEU A 375 -9.52 8.98 19.01
CA LEU A 375 -9.41 7.63 19.59
C LEU A 375 -10.13 7.53 20.94
N GLU A 376 -10.00 8.52 21.82
CA GLU A 376 -10.72 8.57 23.10
C GLU A 376 -12.24 8.64 22.91
N LYS A 377 -12.69 9.41 21.91
CA LYS A 377 -14.12 9.53 21.56
C LYS A 377 -14.68 8.31 20.84
N SER A 378 -13.82 7.49 20.21
CA SER A 378 -14.24 6.28 19.53
C SER A 378 -14.82 5.26 20.55
N LYS A 379 -15.86 4.52 20.15
CA LYS A 379 -16.66 3.61 21.02
C LYS A 379 -15.85 2.53 21.76
N ILE A 380 -14.57 2.35 21.44
CA ILE A 380 -13.67 1.39 22.09
C ILE A 380 -13.30 1.84 23.51
N PHE A 381 -13.19 3.15 23.77
CA PHE A 381 -12.92 3.66 25.13
C PHE A 381 -14.15 3.57 26.05
N SER A 382 -15.36 3.79 25.53
CA SER A 382 -16.58 3.81 26.36
C SER A 382 -17.11 2.42 26.74
N LYS A 383 -16.78 1.36 25.98
CA LYS A 383 -17.23 -0.02 26.28
C LYS A 383 -16.31 -0.84 27.18
N ARG A 384 -15.06 -0.43 27.41
CA ARG A 384 -14.08 -1.19 28.23
C ARG A 384 -13.86 -0.65 29.65
N VAL A 385 -14.52 0.45 30.02
CA VAL A 385 -14.60 0.92 31.42
C VAL A 385 -15.78 0.27 32.18
N SER A 386 -16.64 -0.49 31.48
CA SER A 386 -17.62 -1.37 32.14
C SER A 386 -16.95 -2.66 32.59
N THR A 387 -16.31 -2.56 33.75
CA THR A 387 -16.20 -3.60 34.78
C THR A 387 -16.92 -4.92 34.50
N LEU A 388 -16.15 -6.02 34.54
CA LEU A 388 -16.46 -7.20 35.34
C LEU A 388 -15.15 -7.71 35.97
#